data_AF-A0A2E5QI50-F1
#
_entry.id   AF-A0A2E5QI50-F1
#
_cell.length_a   1.000
_cell.length_b   1.000
_cell.length_c   1.000
_cell.angle_alpha   90.00
_cell.angle_beta   90.00
_cell.angle_gamma   90.00
#
_symmetry.space_group_name_H-M   'P 1'
#
loop_
_entity.id
_entity.type
_entity.pdbx_description
1 polymer ?
#
loop_
_entity_poly.entity_id
_entity_poly.type
_entity_poly.pdbx_seq_one_letter_code
_entity_poly.pdbx_strand_id
1 'polypeptide(L)'
;MANNNTYWMIVTESDNFKITKEKNFDIQGIDFPNRKKAQRMIKNDRVLYYVKESRSFFATATVLSDSFEDDSKIWVHHNPDEKFIYRVNLESNIVVDEGIDAKYLAPSMEYVKRWPPEMWEMAFFGMLHIISQKDFRHIESELIRSK
;
A
#
# COMPACT_ATOMS: atom_id res chain seq x y z
N MET A 1 -9.85 -17.05 -17.99
CA MET A 1 -10.57 -15.91 -17.40
C MET A 1 -9.53 -14.91 -16.97
N ALA A 2 -9.56 -13.67 -17.46
CA ALA A 2 -8.62 -12.67 -16.97
C ALA A 2 -8.91 -12.44 -15.49
N ASN A 3 -7.98 -12.85 -14.62
CA ASN A 3 -8.08 -12.55 -13.20
C ASN A 3 -7.93 -11.03 -13.09
N ASN A 4 -9.03 -10.32 -12.83
CA ASN A 4 -9.03 -8.86 -12.79
C ASN A 4 -8.53 -8.37 -11.43
N ASN A 5 -7.31 -8.79 -11.07
CA ASN A 5 -6.68 -8.45 -9.80
C ASN A 5 -6.54 -6.93 -9.73
N THR A 6 -6.97 -6.36 -8.61
CA THR A 6 -6.78 -4.94 -8.32
C THR A 6 -5.37 -4.73 -7.78
N TYR A 7 -4.74 -3.65 -8.22
CA TYR A 7 -3.43 -3.22 -7.73
C TYR A 7 -3.66 -2.04 -6.81
N TRP A 8 -3.40 -2.26 -5.54
CA TRP A 8 -3.56 -1.30 -4.47
C TRP A 8 -2.21 -0.68 -4.13
N MET A 9 -2.24 0.59 -3.73
CA MET A 9 -1.13 1.24 -3.07
C MET A 9 -1.58 1.72 -1.70
N ILE A 10 -0.85 1.33 -0.67
CA ILE A 10 -1.03 1.79 0.70
C ILE A 10 0.03 2.86 0.99
N VAL A 11 -0.45 4.03 1.32
CA VAL A 11 0.31 5.14 1.89
C VAL A 11 0.23 5.00 3.40
N THR A 12 1.37 4.79 4.04
CA THR A 12 1.47 4.58 5.49
C THR A 12 2.52 5.51 6.09
N GLU A 13 2.42 5.70 7.40
CA GLU A 13 3.45 6.31 8.23
C GLU A 13 4.52 5.27 8.59
N SER A 14 5.70 5.77 8.96
CA SER A 14 6.89 4.95 9.25
C SER A 14 6.67 3.98 10.41
N ASP A 15 5.99 4.43 11.48
CA ASP A 15 5.68 3.59 12.65
C ASP A 15 4.76 2.42 12.28
N ASN A 16 3.70 2.70 11.52
CA ASN A 16 2.77 1.66 11.06
C ASN A 16 3.41 0.71 10.05
N PHE A 17 4.29 1.19 9.18
CA PHE A 17 5.05 0.33 8.29
C PHE A 17 5.96 -0.63 9.05
N LYS A 18 6.64 -0.14 10.10
CA LYS A 18 7.47 -0.97 10.97
C LYS A 18 6.65 -2.05 11.67
N ILE A 19 5.48 -1.71 12.21
CA ILE A 19 4.56 -2.70 12.80
C ILE A 19 4.14 -3.76 11.77
N THR A 20 3.77 -3.36 10.56
CA THR A 20 3.42 -4.30 9.48
C THR A 20 4.61 -5.20 9.11
N LYS A 21 5.83 -4.66 9.04
CA LYS A 21 7.06 -5.43 8.78
C LYS A 21 7.37 -6.42 9.91
N GLU A 22 7.24 -6.02 11.17
CA GLU A 22 7.40 -6.89 12.34
C GLU A 22 6.38 -8.03 12.39
N LYS A 23 5.20 -7.82 11.78
CA LYS A 23 4.17 -8.83 11.55
C LYS A 23 4.31 -9.57 10.22
N ASN A 24 5.49 -9.53 9.59
CA ASN A 24 5.81 -10.22 8.34
C ASN A 24 4.87 -9.91 7.14
N PHE A 25 4.14 -8.80 7.19
CA PHE A 25 3.06 -8.51 6.25
C PHE A 25 1.99 -9.63 6.23
N ASP A 26 1.70 -10.26 7.37
CA ASP A 26 0.66 -11.31 7.46
C ASP A 26 -0.76 -10.71 7.41
N ILE A 27 -0.89 -9.45 7.83
CA ILE A 27 -2.17 -8.76 7.96
C ILE A 27 -2.01 -7.26 7.68
N GLN A 28 -3.04 -6.67 7.08
CA GLN A 28 -3.11 -5.22 6.89
C GLN A 28 -4.52 -4.72 7.14
N GLY A 29 -4.65 -3.74 8.03
CA GLY A 29 -5.88 -2.99 8.27
C GLY A 29 -5.96 -1.74 7.42
N ILE A 30 -7.17 -1.33 7.08
CA ILE A 30 -7.48 -0.13 6.30
C ILE A 30 -8.33 0.82 7.15
N ASP A 31 -8.04 2.11 7.03
CA ASP A 31 -8.73 3.19 7.74
C ASP A 31 -10.22 3.27 7.35
N PHE A 32 -11.04 3.74 8.29
CA PHE A 32 -12.49 3.82 8.12
C PHE A 32 -12.94 4.64 6.89
N PRO A 33 -12.29 5.75 6.51
CA PRO A 33 -12.60 6.47 5.27
C PRO A 33 -12.53 5.60 4.01
N ASN A 34 -11.64 4.60 3.98
CA ASN A 34 -11.48 3.70 2.85
C ASN A 34 -12.24 2.35 2.99
N ARG A 35 -13.18 2.23 3.94
CA ARG A 35 -13.94 0.98 4.18
C ARG A 35 -14.52 0.33 2.92
N LYS A 36 -15.10 1.13 2.01
CA LYS A 36 -15.71 0.60 0.77
C LYS A 36 -14.69 0.02 -0.20
N LYS A 37 -13.44 0.50 -0.17
CA LYS A 37 -12.33 -0.05 -0.94
C LYS A 37 -11.80 -1.30 -0.25
N ALA A 38 -11.61 -1.26 1.07
CA ALA A 38 -11.18 -2.41 1.86
C ALA A 38 -12.09 -3.63 1.64
N GLN A 39 -13.41 -3.44 1.73
CA GLN A 39 -14.42 -4.48 1.48
C GLN A 39 -14.42 -5.05 0.04
N ARG A 40 -13.75 -4.39 -0.90
CA ARG A 40 -13.58 -4.86 -2.29
C ARG A 40 -12.25 -5.57 -2.53
N MET A 41 -11.34 -5.55 -1.55
CA MET A 41 -10.08 -6.29 -1.64
C MET A 41 -10.38 -7.78 -1.56
N ILE A 42 -9.84 -8.52 -2.52
CA ILE A 42 -10.07 -9.97 -2.64
C ILE A 42 -8.74 -10.69 -2.87
N LYS A 43 -8.77 -12.01 -2.70
CA LYS A 43 -7.61 -12.87 -2.92
C LYS A 43 -6.97 -12.65 -4.31
N ASN A 44 -5.64 -12.61 -4.32
CA ASN A 44 -4.75 -12.33 -5.46
C ASN A 44 -4.64 -10.85 -5.89
N ASP A 45 -5.38 -9.94 -5.25
CA ASP A 45 -5.05 -8.53 -5.36
C ASP A 45 -3.60 -8.27 -4.88
N ARG A 46 -2.98 -7.22 -5.40
CA ARG A 46 -1.58 -6.89 -5.11
C ARG A 46 -1.50 -5.55 -4.39
N VAL A 47 -0.60 -5.45 -3.41
CA VAL A 47 -0.44 -4.26 -2.56
C VAL A 47 0.98 -3.74 -2.68
N LEU A 48 1.13 -2.44 -2.93
CA LEU A 48 2.38 -1.70 -2.92
C LEU A 48 2.42 -0.79 -1.69
N TYR A 49 3.54 -0.78 -0.97
CA TYR A 49 3.72 0.05 0.23
C TYR A 49 4.58 1.27 -0.06
N TYR A 50 4.02 2.44 0.23
CA TYR A 50 4.68 3.74 0.20
C TYR A 50 4.70 4.33 1.62
N VAL A 51 5.87 4.76 2.08
CA VAL A 51 6.05 5.40 3.39
C VAL A 51 6.17 6.91 3.20
N LYS A 52 5.28 7.67 3.84
CA LYS A 52 5.09 9.10 3.57
C LYS A 52 6.26 9.97 4.01
N GLU A 53 6.86 9.70 5.15
CA GLU A 53 7.92 10.55 5.73
C GLU A 53 9.21 10.47 4.91
N SER A 54 9.60 9.26 4.47
CA SER A 54 10.75 9.03 3.60
C SER A 54 10.43 9.17 2.11
N ARG A 55 9.15 9.37 1.76
CA ARG A 55 8.65 9.48 0.39
C ARG A 55 9.11 8.34 -0.52
N SER A 56 9.10 7.13 0.01
CA SER A 56 9.76 5.99 -0.64
C SER A 56 8.89 4.74 -0.69
N PHE A 57 9.08 3.92 -1.72
CA PHE A 57 8.46 2.59 -1.84
C PHE A 57 9.34 1.54 -1.18
N PHE A 58 8.74 0.59 -0.45
CA PHE A 58 9.50 -0.39 0.34
C PHE A 58 9.11 -1.85 0.13
N ALA A 59 7.87 -2.13 -0.24
CA ALA A 59 7.39 -3.50 -0.26
C ALA A 59 6.24 -3.73 -1.23
N THR A 60 6.12 -4.97 -1.67
CA THR A 60 4.93 -5.50 -2.33
C THR A 60 4.42 -6.73 -1.60
N ALA A 61 3.10 -6.95 -1.65
CA ALA A 61 2.43 -8.09 -1.05
C ALA A 61 1.27 -8.60 -1.92
N THR A 62 0.82 -9.82 -1.66
CA THR A 62 -0.34 -10.45 -2.27
C THR A 62 -1.43 -10.68 -1.24
N VAL A 63 -2.66 -10.29 -1.56
CA VAL A 63 -3.86 -10.52 -0.73
C VAL A 63 -4.23 -12.00 -0.74
N LEU A 64 -4.40 -12.57 0.45
CA LEU A 64 -4.69 -13.99 0.67
C LEU A 64 -6.14 -14.28 1.08
N SER A 65 -6.89 -13.26 1.50
CA SER A 65 -8.26 -13.38 1.97
C SER A 65 -9.18 -12.32 1.37
N ASP A 66 -10.49 -12.54 1.46
CA ASP A 66 -11.43 -11.44 1.40
C ASP A 66 -11.28 -10.55 2.65
N SER A 67 -11.84 -9.34 2.59
CA SER A 67 -11.82 -8.44 3.73
C SER A 67 -12.68 -8.94 4.89
N PHE A 68 -12.19 -8.78 6.11
CA PHE A 68 -12.88 -9.14 7.35
C PHE A 68 -12.73 -8.03 8.40
N GLU A 69 -13.51 -8.11 9.48
CA GLU A 69 -13.46 -7.15 10.58
C GLU A 69 -12.77 -7.74 11.82
N ASP A 70 -11.86 -6.97 12.40
CA ASP A 70 -11.18 -7.28 13.66
C ASP A 70 -10.82 -5.95 14.35
N ASP A 71 -11.09 -5.82 15.65
CA ASP A 71 -10.89 -4.58 16.40
C ASP A 71 -9.67 -4.57 17.35
N SER A 72 -8.80 -5.57 17.27
CA SER A 72 -7.52 -5.59 17.98
C SER A 72 -6.66 -4.38 17.62
N LYS A 73 -6.05 -3.72 18.62
CA LYS A 73 -5.17 -2.57 18.36
C LYS A 73 -3.79 -3.02 17.86
N ILE A 74 -3.60 -3.03 16.54
CA ILE A 74 -2.31 -3.37 15.90
C ILE A 74 -1.56 -2.11 15.49
N TRP A 75 -2.24 -1.21 14.76
CA TRP A 75 -1.65 0.02 14.21
C TRP A 75 -1.98 1.23 15.08
N VAL A 76 -1.18 2.28 14.93
CA VAL A 76 -1.35 3.56 15.62
C VAL A 76 -2.02 4.58 14.70
N HIS A 77 -2.83 5.46 15.28
CA HIS A 77 -3.49 6.54 14.56
C HIS A 77 -3.73 7.73 15.49
N HIS A 78 -3.73 8.95 14.94
CA HIS A 78 -3.94 10.18 15.72
C HIS A 78 -5.36 10.28 16.28
N ASN A 79 -6.35 9.75 15.56
CA ASN A 79 -7.70 9.54 16.07
C ASN A 79 -7.73 8.23 16.88
N PRO A 80 -7.96 8.27 18.21
CA PRO A 80 -7.93 7.08 19.07
C PRO A 80 -9.05 6.06 18.78
N ASP A 81 -10.10 6.47 18.08
CA ASP A 81 -11.21 5.59 17.67
C ASP A 81 -10.91 4.82 16.38
N GLU A 82 -9.89 5.23 15.61
CA GLU A 82 -9.46 4.50 14.42
C GLU A 82 -8.62 3.29 14.82
N LYS A 83 -9.14 2.10 14.53
CA LYS A 83 -8.51 0.81 14.85
C LYS A 83 -8.12 0.01 13.60
N PHE A 84 -8.35 0.55 12.40
CA PHE A 84 -8.12 -0.13 11.12
C PHE A 84 -8.84 -1.48 11.04
N ILE A 85 -10.15 -1.46 11.35
CA ILE A 85 -10.90 -2.69 11.60
C ILE A 85 -11.11 -3.55 10.35
N TYR A 86 -11.10 -2.95 9.16
CA TYR A 86 -11.27 -3.68 7.90
C TYR A 86 -9.91 -4.19 7.46
N ARG A 87 -9.72 -5.51 7.53
CA ARG A 87 -8.41 -6.14 7.31
C ARG A 87 -8.45 -7.16 6.19
N VAL A 88 -7.26 -7.44 5.66
CA VAL A 88 -6.98 -8.56 4.78
C VAL A 88 -5.74 -9.29 5.26
N ASN A 89 -5.70 -10.59 5.06
CA ASN A 89 -4.48 -11.37 5.21
C ASN A 89 -3.63 -11.19 3.96
N LEU A 90 -2.31 -11.16 4.15
CA LEU A 90 -1.34 -10.88 3.12
C LEU A 90 -0.17 -11.88 3.20
N GLU A 91 0.58 -11.98 2.11
CA GLU A 91 1.95 -12.48 2.11
C GLU A 91 2.85 -11.45 1.41
N SER A 92 4.02 -11.15 1.99
CA SER A 92 4.99 -10.30 1.31
C SER A 92 5.58 -10.98 0.08
N ASN A 93 5.79 -10.21 -0.99
CA ASN A 93 6.49 -10.66 -2.19
C ASN A 93 7.92 -10.11 -2.22
N ILE A 94 8.06 -8.78 -2.10
CA ILE A 94 9.34 -8.08 -2.05
C ILE A 94 9.31 -7.14 -0.85
N VAL A 95 10.41 -7.10 -0.09
CA VAL A 95 10.65 -6.17 1.01
C VAL A 95 12.11 -5.76 0.93
N VAL A 96 12.38 -4.46 0.97
CA VAL A 96 13.73 -3.89 1.00
C VAL A 96 13.96 -3.14 2.31
N ASP A 97 15.23 -3.03 2.72
CA ASP A 97 15.62 -2.26 3.91
C ASP A 97 15.77 -0.77 3.60
N GLU A 98 16.28 -0.45 2.41
CA GLU A 98 16.36 0.91 1.88
C GLU A 98 15.29 1.10 0.82
N GLY A 99 14.34 2.00 1.08
CA GLY A 99 13.24 2.29 0.17
C GLY A 99 13.70 3.07 -1.06
N ILE A 100 12.98 2.89 -2.17
CA ILE A 100 13.23 3.64 -3.41
C ILE A 100 12.52 4.99 -3.32
N ASP A 101 13.28 6.07 -3.41
CA ASP A 101 12.76 7.44 -3.41
C ASP A 101 11.76 7.64 -4.58
N ALA A 102 10.51 7.89 -4.22
CA ALA A 102 9.40 7.95 -5.15
C ALA A 102 9.53 9.12 -6.13
N LYS A 103 10.34 10.15 -5.86
CA LYS A 103 10.54 11.25 -6.82
C LYS A 103 11.08 10.78 -8.18
N TYR A 104 11.76 9.62 -8.21
CA TYR A 104 12.30 9.05 -9.45
C TYR A 104 11.28 8.25 -10.26
N LEU A 105 10.20 7.77 -9.61
CA LEU A 105 9.23 6.86 -10.23
C LEU A 105 7.82 7.49 -10.32
N ALA A 106 7.35 8.11 -9.24
CA ALA A 106 5.99 8.61 -9.10
C ALA A 106 5.56 9.62 -10.17
N PRO A 107 6.36 10.63 -10.57
CA PRO A 107 5.96 11.57 -11.62
C PRO A 107 5.65 10.92 -12.98
N SER A 108 6.17 9.72 -13.23
CA SER A 108 5.94 8.96 -14.47
C SER A 108 4.76 7.99 -14.41
N MET A 109 4.24 7.71 -13.20
CA MET A 109 3.12 6.81 -12.99
C MET A 109 1.88 7.31 -13.72
N GLU A 110 1.14 6.42 -14.37
CA GLU A 110 -0.15 6.73 -14.96
C GLU A 110 -1.15 7.25 -13.93
N TYR A 111 -1.09 6.72 -12.71
CA TYR A 111 -1.86 7.20 -11.58
C TYR A 111 -1.65 8.69 -11.31
N VAL A 112 -0.41 9.18 -11.40
CA VAL A 112 0.01 10.53 -11.00
C VAL A 112 -0.19 11.57 -12.12
N LYS A 113 -0.45 11.16 -13.36
CA LYS A 113 -0.57 12.07 -14.53
C LYS A 113 -1.63 13.18 -14.42
N ARG A 114 -2.55 13.09 -13.46
CA ARG A 114 -3.57 14.12 -13.20
C ARG A 114 -3.02 15.31 -12.41
N TRP A 115 -1.81 15.20 -11.87
CA TRP A 115 -1.13 16.24 -11.12
C TRP A 115 0.07 16.76 -11.92
N PRO A 116 0.39 18.06 -11.83
CA PRO A 116 1.66 18.57 -12.32
C PRO A 116 2.83 17.82 -11.67
N PRO A 117 3.92 17.51 -12.41
CA PRO A 117 5.03 16.70 -11.90
C PRO A 117 5.62 17.21 -10.58
N GLU A 118 5.70 18.52 -10.40
CA GLU A 118 6.20 19.18 -9.18
C GLU A 118 5.27 19.01 -7.95
N MET A 119 4.01 18.63 -8.17
CA MET A 119 3.01 18.39 -7.12
C MET A 119 2.60 16.92 -7.01
N TRP A 120 3.42 15.99 -7.51
CA TRP A 120 3.10 14.57 -7.55
C TRP A 120 2.67 14.00 -6.19
N GLU A 121 3.23 14.51 -5.09
CA GLU A 121 2.93 14.06 -3.73
C GLU A 121 1.44 14.21 -3.37
N MET A 122 0.75 15.17 -3.98
CA MET A 122 -0.69 15.38 -3.77
C MET A 122 -1.52 14.20 -4.27
N ALA A 123 -0.99 13.40 -5.20
CA ALA A 123 -1.63 12.18 -5.67
C ALA A 123 -1.79 11.12 -4.57
N PHE A 124 -0.91 11.15 -3.57
CA PHE A 124 -0.81 10.12 -2.53
C PHE A 124 -1.51 10.54 -1.24
N PHE A 125 -2.39 11.53 -1.29
CA PHE A 125 -3.17 11.94 -0.13
C PHE A 125 -4.22 10.90 0.26
N GLY A 126 -4.23 10.48 1.53
CA GLY A 126 -5.07 9.39 2.03
C GLY A 126 -4.41 8.02 1.90
N MET A 127 -4.96 7.03 2.60
CA MET A 127 -4.29 5.74 2.80
C MET A 127 -4.29 4.84 1.56
N LEU A 128 -5.44 4.63 0.92
CA LEU A 128 -5.61 3.54 -0.04
C LEU A 128 -5.94 4.03 -1.46
N HIS A 129 -5.13 3.62 -2.42
CA HIS A 129 -5.23 4.03 -3.83
C HIS A 129 -5.31 2.82 -4.75
N ILE A 130 -6.03 2.94 -5.87
CA ILE A 130 -6.00 1.95 -6.95
C ILE A 130 -5.05 2.49 -8.02
N ILE A 131 -4.02 1.72 -8.35
CA ILE A 131 -3.04 2.07 -9.38
C ILE A 131 -3.15 1.11 -10.57
N SER A 132 -2.53 1.47 -11.71
CA SER A 132 -2.54 0.57 -12.86
C SER A 132 -1.59 -0.60 -12.63
N GLN A 133 -1.87 -1.74 -13.26
CA GLN A 133 -0.96 -2.89 -13.26
C GLN A 133 0.44 -2.52 -13.76
N LYS A 134 0.53 -1.59 -14.72
CA LYS A 134 1.78 -1.13 -15.29
C LYS A 134 2.61 -0.35 -14.27
N ASP A 135 1.99 0.59 -13.57
CA ASP A 135 2.65 1.35 -12.49
C ASP A 135 3.17 0.41 -11.41
N PHE A 136 2.32 -0.52 -10.96
CA PHE A 136 2.70 -1.50 -9.95
C PHE A 136 3.91 -2.34 -10.39
N ARG A 137 3.85 -2.95 -11.59
CA ARG A 137 4.91 -3.83 -12.10
C ARG A 137 6.22 -3.10 -12.31
N HIS A 138 6.17 -1.83 -12.72
CA HIS A 138 7.36 -1.02 -12.86
C HIS A 138 8.05 -0.82 -11.51
N ILE A 139 7.31 -0.38 -10.49
CA ILE A 139 7.86 -0.14 -9.15
C ILE A 139 8.36 -1.43 -8.52
N GLU A 140 7.61 -2.54 -8.64
CA GLU A 140 8.05 -3.85 -8.17
C GLU A 140 9.37 -4.29 -8.83
N SER A 141 9.53 -4.04 -10.13
CA SER A 141 10.77 -4.39 -10.84
C SER A 141 11.96 -3.58 -10.33
N GLU A 142 11.76 -2.31 -9.97
CA GLU A 142 12.83 -1.50 -9.37
C GLU A 142 13.15 -1.98 -7.94
N LEU A 143 12.15 -2.34 -7.13
CA LEU A 143 12.35 -2.93 -5.80
C LEU A 143 13.14 -4.25 -5.85
N ILE A 144 12.92 -5.08 -6.87
CA ILE A 144 13.68 -6.31 -7.08
C ILE A 144 15.15 -6.01 -7.38
N ARG A 145 15.44 -4.93 -8.13
CA ARG A 145 16.82 -4.55 -8.48
C ARG A 145 17.58 -3.90 -7.33
N SER A 146 16.88 -3.31 -6.38
CA SER A 146 17.48 -2.65 -5.21
C SER A 146 17.70 -3.59 -4.02
N LYS A 147 17.29 -4.86 -4.12
CA LYS A 147 17.47 -5.89 -3.09
C LYS A 147 18.81 -6.60 -3.23
#